data_AF-A0A7C7HPT9-F1
#
_entry.id   AF-A0A7C7HPT9-F1
#
_cell.length_a   1.000
_cell.length_b   1.000
_cell.length_c   1.000
_cell.angle_alpha   90.00
_cell.angle_beta   90.00
_cell.angle_gamma   90.00
#
_symmetry.space_group_name_H-M   'P 1'
#
loop_
_entity.id
_entity.type
_entity.pdbx_description
1 polymer ?
#
loop_
_entity_poly.entity_id
_entity_poly.type
_entity_poly.pdbx_seq_one_letter_code
_entity_poly.pdbx_strand_id
1 'polypeptide(L)' 'MDLHHLIRSLPDYPKPGIIFRDITTLLQDA' A
#
# COMPACT_ATOMS: atom_id res chain seq x y z
N MET A 1 4.04 -2.51 -17.29
CA MET A 1 4.37 -2.87 -15.90
C MET A 1 3.08 -3.05 -15.16
N ASP A 2 2.92 -4.15 -14.43
CA ASP A 2 1.71 -4.38 -13.64
C ASP A 2 1.83 -3.60 -12.31
N LEU A 3 1.12 -2.48 -12.24
CA LEU A 3 1.14 -1.56 -11.09
C LEU A 3 0.52 -2.20 -9.83
N HIS A 4 -0.29 -3.25 -9.97
CA HIS A 4 -0.93 -3.90 -8.83
C HIS A 4 0.04 -4.61 -7.90
N HIS A 5 1.18 -5.07 -8.42
CA HIS A 5 2.24 -5.72 -7.63
C HIS A 5 2.98 -4.76 -6.69
N LEU A 6 2.86 -3.44 -6.91
CA LEU A 6 3.56 -2.42 -6.12
C LEU A 6 2.75 -1.93 -4.92
N ILE A 7 1.49 -2.38 -4.76
CA ILE A 7 0.62 -1.98 -3.65
C ILE A 7 0.67 -3.04 -2.55
N ARG A 8 1.13 -2.65 -1.35
CA ARG A 8 1.19 -3.55 -0.19
C ARG A 8 -0.06 -3.38 0.68
N SER A 9 -0.55 -4.46 1.28
CA SER A 9 -1.69 -4.42 2.21
C SER A 9 -1.21 -4.60 3.65
N LEU A 10 -1.54 -3.65 4.52
CA LEU A 10 -1.21 -3.67 5.95
C LEU A 10 -2.51 -3.72 6.76
N PRO A 11 -2.83 -4.86 7.41
CA PRO A 11 -4.00 -4.94 8.27
C PRO A 11 -3.80 -4.13 9.57
N ASP A 12 -4.90 -3.64 10.12
CA ASP A 12 -5.01 -2.95 11.40
C ASP A 12 -4.19 -1.66 11.55
N TYR A 13 -3.91 -0.97 10.45
CA TYR A 13 -3.17 0.30 10.43
C TYR A 13 -4.00 1.48 9.88
N PRO A 14 -3.92 2.68 10.48
CA PRO A 14 -3.28 3.00 11.77
C PRO A 14 -4.13 2.60 12.98
N LYS A 15 -5.32 2.02 12.76
CA LYS A 15 -6.24 1.57 13.79
C LYS A 15 -6.74 0.17 13.46
N PRO A 16 -7.11 -0.64 14.47
CA PRO A 16 -7.72 -1.95 14.27
C PRO A 16 -8.96 -1.88 13.36
N GLY A 17 -9.12 -2.87 12.50
CA GLY A 17 -10.22 -2.99 11.54
C GLY A 17 -10.01 -2.29 10.20
N ILE A 18 -8.87 -1.64 9.98
CA ILE A 18 -8.54 -0.96 8.71
C ILE A 18 -7.50 -1.79 7.94
N ILE A 19 -7.73 -2.04 6.65
CA ILE A 19 -6.66 -2.52 5.77
C ILE A 19 -6.09 -1.33 5.01
N PHE A 20 -4.88 -0.94 5.38
CA PHE A 20 -4.16 0.14 4.74
C PHE A 20 -3.47 -0.36 3.46
N ARG A 21 -3.63 0.38 2.35
CA ARG A 21 -2.96 0.11 1.08
C ARG A 21 -1.79 1.06 0.94
N ASP A 22 -0.58 0.54 1.11
CA ASP A 22 0.65 1.30 0.98
C ASP A 22 1.04 1.41 -0.50
N ILE A 23 1.02 2.65 -1.01
CA ILE A 23 1.41 3.02 -2.38
C ILE A 23 2.78 3.70 -2.44
N THR A 24 3.55 3.72 -1.36
CA THR A 24 4.84 4.44 -1.31
C THR A 24 5.81 3.93 -2.38
N THR A 25 5.78 2.63 -2.68
CA THR A 25 6.57 2.00 -3.75
C THR A 25 6.18 2.49 -5.15
N LEU A 26 4.93 2.91 -5.37
CA LEU A 26 4.49 3.50 -6.63
C LEU A 26 5.01 4.94 -6.80
N LEU A 27 5.22 5.64 -5.69
CA LEU A 27 5.60 7.06 -5.67
C LEU A 27 7.10 7.31 -5.70
N GLN A 28 7.94 6.26 -5.61
CA GLN A 28 9.41 6.40 -5.56
C GLN A 28 10.05 6.85 -6.88
N ASP A 29 9.30 6.82 -8.00
CA ASP A 29 9.81 7.19 -9.34
C ASP A 29 9.37 8.60 -9.79
N ALA A 30 8.73 9.39 -8.92
CA ALA A 30 8.21 10.73 -9.21
C ALA A 30 9.16 11.87 -8.81
#